data_AF-A0A9D2VES1-F1
#
_entry.id   AF-A0A9D2VES1-F1
#
_cell.length_a   1.000
_cell.length_b   1.000
_cell.length_c   1.000
_cell.angle_alpha   90.00
_cell.angle_beta   90.00
_cell.angle_gamma   90.00
#
_symmetry.space_group_name_H-M   'P 1'
#
loop_
_entity.id
_entity.type
_entity.pdbx_description
1 polymer ?
#
loop_
_entity_poly.entity_id
_entity_poly.type
_entity_poly.pdbx_seq_one_letter_code
_entity_poly.pdbx_strand_id
1 'polypeptide(L)'
;KLNDEQKSFLQKQVEWVESLNQPELERGEKEKKRQEDAGIEVISLSEAAATDLLDKAYAAGWENIHKVSPNNAADIEKLFGRD
;
A
#
# COMPACT_ATOMS: atom_id res chain seq x y z
N LYS A 1 -22.00 10.41 20.35
CA LYS A 1 -21.84 10.98 18.99
C LYS A 1 -20.99 12.24 19.12
N LEU A 2 -20.04 12.46 18.22
CA LEU A 2 -19.20 13.66 18.24
C LEU A 2 -19.98 14.89 17.78
N ASN A 3 -19.72 16.04 18.40
CA ASN A 3 -20.18 17.34 17.91
C ASN A 3 -19.30 17.81 16.73
N ASP A 4 -19.70 18.89 16.07
CA ASP A 4 -19.02 19.32 14.84
C ASP A 4 -17.62 19.89 15.08
N GLU A 5 -17.39 20.50 16.24
CA GLU A 5 -16.05 20.96 16.64
C GLU A 5 -15.09 19.78 16.84
N GLN A 6 -15.54 18.71 17.50
CA GLN A 6 -14.77 17.48 17.70
C GLN A 6 -14.47 16.78 16.37
N LYS A 7 -15.42 16.72 15.43
CA LYS A 7 -15.18 16.15 14.10
C LYS A 7 -14.15 16.98 13.32
N SER A 8 -14.30 18.30 13.32
CA SER A 8 -13.38 19.21 12.64
C SER A 8 -11.96 19.10 13.19
N PHE A 9 -11.83 19.00 14.52
CA PHE A 9 -10.55 18.75 15.15
C PHE A 9 -9.93 17.44 14.67
N LEU A 10 -10.67 16.32 14.71
CA LEU A 10 -10.16 15.02 14.27
C LEU A 10 -9.77 15.00 12.79
N GLN A 11 -10.55 15.64 11.92
CA GLN A 11 -10.23 15.74 10.49
C GLN A 11 -8.85 16.40 10.27
N LYS A 12 -8.57 17.51 10.97
CA LYS A 12 -7.26 18.16 10.93
C LYS A 12 -6.14 17.26 11.42
N GLN A 13 -6.40 16.44 12.44
CA GLN A 13 -5.40 15.50 12.95
C GLN A 13 -5.13 14.35 11.96
N VAL A 14 -6.16 13.86 11.26
CA VAL A 14 -5.99 12.85 10.20
C VAL A 14 -5.13 13.40 9.07
N GLU A 15 -5.43 14.60 8.58
CA GLU A 15 -4.64 15.26 7.53
C GLU A 15 -3.19 15.47 7.96
N TRP A 16 -2.96 15.86 9.22
CA TRP A 16 -1.62 15.98 9.76
C TRP A 16 -0.90 14.63 9.79
N VAL A 17 -1.54 13.55 10.26
CA VAL A 17 -0.92 12.20 10.27
C VAL A 17 -0.62 11.72 8.86
N GLU A 18 -1.52 11.89 7.90
CA GLU A 18 -1.28 11.53 6.49
C GLU A 18 -0.12 12.32 5.88
N SER A 19 0.06 13.59 6.28
CA SER A 19 1.22 14.40 5.86
C SER A 19 2.56 13.84 6.35
N LEU A 20 2.57 13.07 7.43
CA LEU A 20 3.77 12.42 7.94
C LEU A 20 4.23 11.25 7.07
N ASN A 21 3.45 10.83 6.06
CA ASN A 21 3.86 9.81 5.09
C ASN A 21 4.81 10.36 4.00
N GLN A 22 4.99 11.68 3.90
CA GLN A 22 5.88 12.31 2.91
C GLN A 22 7.30 11.72 2.83
N PRO A 23 8.00 11.38 3.93
CA PRO A 23 9.36 10.86 3.88
C PRO A 23 9.42 9.33 3.68
N GLU A 24 8.30 8.60 3.55
CA GLU A 24 8.32 7.14 3.51
C GLU A 24 9.05 6.58 2.27
N LEU A 25 9.01 7.28 1.13
CA LEU A 25 9.81 6.92 -0.04
C LEU A 25 11.32 6.99 0.25
N GLU A 26 11.77 8.09 0.86
CA GLU A 26 13.18 8.26 1.25
C GLU A 26 13.59 7.22 2.29
N ARG A 27 12.70 6.90 3.23
CA ARG A 27 12.92 5.85 4.22
C ARG A 27 13.06 4.48 3.57
N GLY A 28 12.24 4.17 2.57
CA GLY A 28 12.34 2.94 1.79
C GLY A 28 13.72 2.77 1.14
N GLU A 29 14.25 3.83 0.51
CA GLU A 29 15.58 3.81 -0.09
C GLU A 29 16.70 3.67 0.96
N LYS A 30 16.58 4.34 2.12
CA LYS A 30 17.54 4.18 3.23
C LYS A 30 17.56 2.76 3.77
N GLU A 31 16.40 2.13 3.91
CA GLU A 31 16.32 0.76 4.41
C GLU A 31 16.86 -0.26 3.39
N LYS A 32 16.66 -0.04 2.08
CA LYS A 32 17.32 -0.87 1.03
C LYS A 32 18.84 -0.84 1.18
N LYS A 33 19.43 0.36 1.31
CA LYS A 33 20.88 0.51 1.51
C LYS A 33 21.35 -0.14 2.81
N ARG A 34 20.59 0.01 3.90
CA ARG A 34 20.93 -0.60 5.19
C ARG A 34 20.96 -2.12 5.13
N GLN A 35 20.08 -2.74 4.33
CA GLN A 35 20.10 -4.19 4.10
C GLN A 35 21.36 -4.62 3.34
N GLU A 36 21.73 -3.89 2.28
CA GLU A 36 22.96 -4.12 1.53
C GLU A 36 24.21 -3.97 2.41
N ASP A 37 24.30 -2.89 3.19
CA ASP A 37 25.43 -2.63 4.11
C ASP A 37 25.53 -3.72 5.21
N ALA A 38 24.43 -4.39 5.54
CA ALA A 38 24.39 -5.52 6.46
C ALA A 38 24.75 -6.87 5.81
N GLY A 39 25.05 -6.89 4.50
CA GLY A 39 25.39 -8.09 3.75
C GLY A 39 24.17 -8.94 3.36
N ILE A 40 22.95 -8.39 3.37
CA ILE A 40 21.76 -9.09 2.88
C ILE A 40 21.77 -9.08 1.35
N GLU A 41 21.65 -10.27 0.75
CA GLU A 41 21.63 -10.44 -0.70
C GLU A 41 20.22 -10.25 -1.28
N VAL A 42 20.12 -9.44 -2.34
CA VAL A 42 18.87 -9.25 -3.10
C VAL A 42 18.76 -10.33 -4.17
N ILE A 43 17.63 -11.06 -4.17
CA ILE A 43 17.28 -11.96 -5.27
C ILE A 43 16.67 -11.13 -6.40
N SER A 44 17.45 -10.91 -7.45
CA SER A 44 17.01 -10.18 -8.63
C SER A 44 16.27 -11.10 -9.60
N LEU A 45 15.09 -10.66 -10.04
CA LEU A 45 14.32 -11.31 -11.10
C LEU A 45 14.54 -10.60 -12.44
N SER A 46 14.33 -11.32 -13.55
CA SER A 46 14.15 -10.64 -14.83
C SER A 46 12.88 -9.80 -14.80
N GLU A 47 12.81 -8.76 -15.63
CA GLU A 47 11.62 -7.90 -15.72
C GLU A 47 10.34 -8.73 -15.97
N ALA A 48 10.41 -9.70 -16.88
CA ALA A 48 9.29 -10.60 -17.17
C ALA A 48 8.86 -11.42 -15.94
N ALA A 49 9.81 -11.95 -15.17
CA ALA A 49 9.51 -12.74 -13.97
C ALA A 49 9.01 -11.86 -12.82
N ALA A 50 9.52 -10.64 -12.67
CA ALA A 50 9.04 -9.69 -11.68
C ALA A 50 7.59 -9.26 -11.96
N THR A 51 7.28 -8.95 -13.23
CA THR A 51 5.91 -8.62 -13.67
C THR A 51 4.96 -9.79 -13.44
N ASP A 52 5.33 -11.00 -13.86
CA ASP A 52 4.49 -12.20 -13.64
C ASP A 52 4.24 -12.47 -12.14
N LEU A 53 5.24 -12.27 -11.29
CA LEU A 53 5.08 -12.40 -9.83
C LEU A 53 4.09 -11.37 -9.28
N LEU A 54 4.20 -10.10 -9.69
CA LEU A 54 3.29 -9.05 -9.26
C LEU A 54 1.87 -9.32 -9.74
N ASP A 55 1.69 -9.71 -11.00
CA ASP A 55 0.36 -9.96 -11.57
C ASP A 55 -0.33 -11.13 -10.86
N LYS A 56 0.39 -12.21 -10.55
CA LYS A 56 -0.13 -13.31 -9.74
C LYS A 56 -0.51 -12.88 -8.34
N ALA A 57 0.31 -12.03 -7.69
CA ALA A 57 0.01 -11.53 -6.35
C ALA A 57 -1.27 -10.67 -6.34
N TYR A 58 -1.41 -9.75 -7.30
CA TYR A 58 -2.61 -8.93 -7.43
C TYR A 58 -3.85 -9.76 -7.78
N ALA A 59 -3.74 -10.71 -8.72
CA ALA A 59 -4.85 -11.59 -9.09
C ALA A 59 -5.37 -12.39 -7.89
N ALA A 60 -4.47 -13.02 -7.12
CA ALA A 60 -4.84 -13.77 -5.92
C ALA A 60 -5.43 -12.88 -4.82
N GLY A 61 -4.87 -11.68 -4.65
CA GLY A 61 -5.36 -10.68 -3.69
C GLY A 61 -6.79 -10.25 -4.02
N TRP A 62 -7.05 -9.85 -5.27
CA TRP A 62 -8.37 -9.44 -5.74
C TRP A 62 -9.38 -10.58 -5.68
N GLU A 63 -9.01 -11.79 -6.12
CA GLU A 63 -9.87 -12.96 -6.00
C GLU A 63 -10.35 -13.16 -4.55
N ASN A 64 -9.44 -13.00 -3.57
CA ASN A 64 -9.82 -13.12 -2.17
C ASN A 64 -10.71 -11.95 -1.69
N ILE A 65 -10.45 -10.71 -2.13
CA ILE A 65 -11.31 -9.55 -1.81
C ILE A 65 -12.75 -9.79 -2.31
N HIS A 66 -12.91 -10.30 -3.53
CA HIS A 66 -14.21 -10.69 -4.09
C HIS A 66 -14.93 -11.76 -3.26
N LYS A 67 -14.19 -12.71 -2.68
CA LYS A 67 -14.77 -13.74 -1.80
C LYS A 67 -15.22 -13.18 -0.45
N VAL A 68 -14.40 -12.33 0.18
CA VAL A 68 -14.67 -11.87 1.57
C VAL A 68 -15.55 -10.62 1.63
N SER A 69 -15.64 -9.84 0.55
CA SER A 69 -16.43 -8.61 0.47
C SER A 69 -17.22 -8.55 -0.85
N PRO A 70 -18.05 -9.56 -1.18
CA PRO A 70 -18.68 -9.68 -2.49
C PRO A 70 -19.54 -8.48 -2.89
N ASN A 71 -20.10 -7.76 -1.92
CA ASN A 71 -20.94 -6.59 -2.17
C ASN A 71 -20.14 -5.30 -2.46
N ASN A 72 -18.87 -5.23 -2.05
CA ASN A 72 -18.05 -4.01 -2.18
C ASN A 72 -16.80 -4.23 -3.05
N ALA A 73 -16.43 -5.48 -3.33
CA ALA A 73 -15.17 -5.81 -4.00
C ALA A 73 -15.04 -5.13 -5.36
N ALA A 74 -16.10 -5.09 -6.15
CA ALA A 74 -16.10 -4.41 -7.45
C ALA A 74 -15.83 -2.89 -7.31
N ASP A 75 -16.40 -2.23 -6.29
CA ASP A 75 -16.16 -0.81 -6.06
C ASP A 75 -14.76 -0.55 -5.50
N ILE A 76 -14.26 -1.42 -4.61
CA ILE A 76 -12.89 -1.34 -4.09
C ILE A 76 -11.87 -1.54 -5.22
N GLU A 77 -12.08 -2.53 -6.08
CA GLU A 77 -11.22 -2.78 -7.26
C GLU A 77 -11.29 -1.63 -8.27
N LYS A 78 -12.46 -1.02 -8.46
CA LYS A 78 -12.56 0.18 -9.30
C LYS A 78 -11.76 1.37 -8.73
N LEU A 79 -11.65 1.50 -7.41
CA LEU A 79 -11.00 2.63 -6.74
C LEU A 79 -9.50 2.42 -6.51
N PHE A 80 -9.07 1.17 -6.34
CA PHE A 80 -7.70 0.81 -5.93
C PHE A 80 -7.04 -0.25 -6.82
N GLY A 81 -7.76 -0.76 -7.83
CA GLY A 81 -7.24 -1.66 -8.83
C GLY A 81 -6.06 -1.04 -9.57
N ARG A 82 -5.24 -1.90 -10.15
CA ARG A 82 -4.11 -1.48 -10.97
C ARG A 82 -4.64 -1.03 -12.34
N ASP A 83 -4.09 0.06 -12.87
CA ASP A 83 -4.38 0.55 -14.24
C ASP A 83 -4.00 -0.46 -15.33
#